data_AF-A0A820NVB5-F1
#
_entry.id   AF-A0A820NVB5-F1
#
_cell.length_a   1.000
_cell.length_b   1.000
_cell.length_c   1.000
_cell.angle_alpha   90.00
_cell.angle_beta   90.00
_cell.angle_gamma   90.00
#
_symmetry.space_group_name_H-M   'P 1'
#
loop_
_entity.id
_entity.type
_entity.pdbx_description
1 polymer ?
#
loop_
_entity_poly.entity_id
_entity_poly.type
_entity_poly.pdbx_seq_one_letter_code
_entity_poly.pdbx_strand_id
1 'polypeptide(L)'
;RIKIDRTRRKAYDNDESLMSIFQEDRNNEKSTMELNGEFIQTQLLIDYLDRMETTDRDKDELIILCKKIYRENKYQQTIIDEFQNTYSSDQAIRWYTRDSFLYRVLNKALRMQDTNILFLFRFFIRDITKQLRDHQYPSAITLYRGQIISKKELKLFEESNRKFVVVCFTSRSIDFNTI
;
A
#
# COMPACT_ATOMS: atom_id res chain seq x y z
N ARG A 1 -1.72 20.27 -20.10
CA ARG A 1 -1.24 19.07 -19.38
C ARG A 1 -1.11 19.30 -17.86
N ILE A 2 -0.43 20.35 -17.39
CA ILE A 2 -0.21 20.65 -15.94
C ILE A 2 -1.51 20.86 -15.12
N LYS A 3 -2.58 21.41 -15.72
CA LYS A 3 -3.86 21.63 -15.01
C LYS A 3 -4.61 20.33 -14.67
N ILE A 4 -4.53 19.31 -15.53
CA ILE A 4 -5.23 18.02 -15.34
C ILE A 4 -4.58 17.23 -14.19
N ASP A 5 -3.25 17.34 -14.08
CA ASP A 5 -2.44 16.74 -13.02
C ASP A 5 -2.75 17.35 -11.64
N ARG A 6 -2.99 18.67 -11.57
CA ARG A 6 -3.47 19.33 -10.34
C ARG A 6 -4.87 18.88 -9.92
N THR A 7 -5.77 18.62 -10.87
CA THR A 7 -7.13 18.14 -10.56
C THR A 7 -7.14 16.69 -10.09
N ARG A 8 -6.24 15.83 -10.62
CA ARG A 8 -6.02 14.48 -10.08
C ARG A 8 -5.50 14.53 -8.64
N ARG A 9 -4.53 15.40 -8.34
CA ARG A 9 -3.96 15.54 -6.98
C ARG A 9 -4.99 15.95 -5.92
N LYS A 10 -5.93 16.83 -6.26
CA LYS A 10 -7.02 17.22 -5.33
C LYS A 10 -7.98 16.06 -4.98
N ALA A 11 -8.15 15.07 -5.86
CA ALA A 11 -8.94 13.88 -5.53
C ALA A 11 -8.19 12.90 -4.59
N TYR A 12 -6.88 13.07 -4.44
CA TYR A 12 -6.01 12.37 -3.50
C TYR A 12 -5.74 13.19 -2.22
N ASP A 13 -6.37 14.35 -2.01
CA ASP A 13 -6.18 15.19 -0.80
C ASP A 13 -6.64 14.51 0.50
N ASN A 14 -7.31 13.34 0.43
CA ASN A 14 -7.61 12.50 1.59
C ASN A 14 -6.57 11.38 1.84
N ASP A 15 -5.44 11.38 1.13
CA ASP A 15 -4.36 10.41 1.34
C ASP A 15 -3.49 10.89 2.50
N GLU A 16 -3.93 10.60 3.72
CA GLU A 16 -3.11 10.75 4.93
C GLU A 16 -1.83 9.92 4.73
N SER A 17 -0.70 10.62 4.71
CA SER A 17 0.59 10.05 4.34
C SER A 17 1.10 9.13 5.45
N LEU A 18 1.30 7.84 5.14
CA LEU A 18 2.02 6.87 5.98
C LEU A 18 3.55 7.11 5.95
N MET A 19 4.01 8.28 6.39
CA MET A 19 5.44 8.54 6.57
C MET A 19 5.81 8.49 8.03
N SER A 20 6.69 7.56 8.37
CA SER A 20 7.45 7.60 9.61
C SER A 20 8.85 8.16 9.32
N ILE A 21 9.19 9.27 9.96
CA ILE A 21 10.54 9.84 9.97
C ILE A 21 11.27 9.25 11.19
N PHE A 22 12.38 8.54 10.98
CA PHE A 22 13.09 7.84 12.04
C PHE A 22 14.23 8.69 12.60
N GLN A 23 14.12 9.10 13.87
CA GLN A 23 15.18 9.84 14.55
C GLN A 23 16.04 8.89 15.38
N GLU A 24 17.34 8.85 15.11
CA GLU A 24 18.32 8.18 15.96
C GLU A 24 18.79 9.17 17.04
N ASP A 25 18.07 9.24 18.16
CA ASP A 25 18.47 10.07 19.30
C ASP A 25 19.57 9.35 20.11
N ARG A 26 20.81 9.83 20.02
CA ARG A 26 21.91 9.33 20.87
C ARG A 26 21.82 9.79 22.32
N ASN A 27 20.97 10.77 22.67
CA ASN A 27 20.85 11.30 24.03
C ASN A 27 19.49 11.98 24.24
N ASN A 28 18.43 11.21 24.47
CA ASN A 28 17.33 11.56 25.38
C ASN A 28 16.27 10.46 25.39
N GLU A 29 15.88 10.03 26.58
CA GLU A 29 14.77 9.11 26.84
C GLU A 29 13.40 9.78 26.60
N LYS A 30 13.15 10.26 25.38
CA LYS A 30 11.81 10.61 24.91
C LYS A 30 11.36 9.61 23.86
N SER A 31 10.90 8.50 24.41
CA SER A 31 10.12 7.41 23.83
C SER A 31 9.95 7.43 22.31
N THR A 32 10.82 6.67 21.65
CA THR A 32 10.61 6.09 20.32
C THR A 32 9.37 5.16 20.25
N MET A 33 8.62 4.92 21.35
CA MET A 33 7.51 3.95 21.36
C MET A 33 6.23 4.40 20.64
N GLU A 34 5.91 5.70 20.60
CA GLU A 34 4.61 6.14 20.07
C GLU A 34 4.47 5.94 18.54
N LEU A 35 5.59 5.98 17.80
CA LEU A 35 5.60 5.85 16.33
C LEU A 35 6.27 4.56 15.83
N ASN A 36 7.01 3.85 16.70
CA ASN A 36 7.49 2.48 16.45
C ASN A 36 6.31 1.48 16.46
N GLY A 37 5.25 1.78 17.22
CA GLY A 37 4.07 0.92 17.35
C GLY A 37 3.39 0.63 16.02
N GLU A 38 3.04 1.64 15.23
CA GLU A 38 2.23 1.45 14.01
C GLU A 38 2.96 0.68 12.90
N PHE A 39 4.25 0.95 12.68
CA PHE A 39 5.04 0.23 11.68
C PHE A 39 5.26 -1.21 12.10
N ILE A 40 5.67 -1.44 13.35
CA ILE A 40 5.86 -2.79 13.88
C ILE A 40 4.53 -3.54 13.91
N GLN A 41 3.43 -2.90 14.29
CA GLN A 41 2.08 -3.46 14.25
C GLN A 41 1.68 -3.84 12.82
N THR A 42 2.00 -3.01 11.83
CA THR A 42 1.72 -3.31 10.42
C THR A 42 2.56 -4.49 9.93
N GLN A 43 3.85 -4.55 10.28
CA GLN A 43 4.71 -5.69 9.94
C GLN A 43 4.24 -6.98 10.61
N LEU A 44 3.94 -6.94 11.91
CA LEU A 44 3.40 -8.07 12.65
C LEU A 44 2.04 -8.52 12.09
N LEU A 45 1.18 -7.59 11.68
CA LEU A 45 -0.10 -7.90 11.05
C LEU A 45 0.12 -8.62 9.71
N ILE A 46 1.02 -8.12 8.86
CA ILE A 46 1.32 -8.77 7.58
C ILE A 46 1.92 -10.16 7.81
N ASP A 47 2.90 -10.28 8.71
CA ASP A 47 3.51 -11.57 9.08
C ASP A 47 2.48 -12.56 9.64
N TYR A 48 1.55 -12.07 10.44
CA TYR A 48 0.45 -12.89 10.95
C TYR A 48 -0.45 -13.36 9.81
N LEU A 49 -0.92 -12.45 8.96
CA LEU A 49 -1.78 -12.76 7.81
C LEU A 49 -1.11 -13.72 6.82
N ASP A 50 0.20 -13.63 6.61
CA ASP A 50 0.97 -14.52 5.73
C ASP A 50 1.01 -15.97 6.24
N ARG A 51 1.03 -16.15 7.57
CA ARG A 51 1.06 -17.46 8.24
C ARG A 51 -0.30 -18.13 8.36
N MET A 52 -1.39 -17.40 8.17
CA MET A 52 -2.73 -17.95 8.26
C MET A 52 -3.06 -18.81 7.05
N GLU A 53 -3.79 -19.91 7.29
CA GLU A 53 -4.37 -20.68 6.21
C GLU A 53 -5.43 -19.84 5.47
N THR A 54 -5.43 -20.02 4.15
CA THR A 54 -6.38 -19.38 3.25
C THR A 54 -7.31 -20.44 2.72
N THR A 55 -8.58 -20.10 2.62
CA THR A 55 -9.60 -20.94 2.04
C THR A 55 -10.17 -20.25 0.80
N ASP A 56 -10.70 -21.01 -0.15
CA ASP A 56 -11.35 -20.42 -1.33
C ASP A 56 -12.54 -19.53 -0.95
N ARG A 57 -13.15 -19.77 0.23
CA ARG A 57 -14.22 -18.95 0.80
C ARG A 57 -13.82 -17.48 0.98
N ASP A 58 -12.56 -17.21 1.29
CA ASP A 58 -12.08 -15.84 1.52
C ASP A 58 -12.13 -15.00 0.24
N LYS A 59 -11.82 -15.62 -0.90
CA LYS A 59 -11.96 -14.99 -2.21
C LYS A 59 -13.43 -14.68 -2.50
N ASP A 60 -14.32 -15.63 -2.25
CA ASP A 60 -15.75 -15.44 -2.52
C ASP A 60 -16.35 -14.33 -1.64
N GLU A 61 -16.01 -14.30 -0.35
CA GLU A 61 -16.42 -13.23 0.57
C GLU A 61 -15.86 -11.86 0.17
N LEU A 62 -14.59 -11.81 -0.26
CA LEU A 62 -13.99 -10.59 -0.81
C LEU A 62 -14.76 -10.08 -2.03
N ILE A 63 -15.16 -10.98 -2.93
CA ILE A 63 -15.90 -10.62 -4.14
C ILE A 63 -17.29 -10.08 -3.79
N ILE A 64 -18.01 -10.73 -2.87
CA ILE A 64 -19.30 -10.24 -2.38
C ILE A 64 -19.17 -8.84 -1.78
N LEU A 65 -18.15 -8.62 -0.93
CA LEU A 65 -17.86 -7.31 -0.35
C LEU A 65 -17.58 -6.26 -1.43
N CYS A 66 -16.72 -6.56 -2.40
CA CYS A 66 -16.35 -5.63 -3.45
C CYS A 66 -17.53 -5.30 -4.38
N LYS A 67 -18.38 -6.29 -4.71
CA LYS A 67 -19.62 -6.06 -5.47
C LYS A 67 -20.57 -5.11 -4.74
N LYS A 68 -20.63 -5.19 -3.40
CA LYS A 68 -21.41 -4.25 -2.57
C LYS A 68 -20.81 -2.84 -2.59
N ILE A 69 -19.49 -2.71 -2.42
CA ILE A 69 -18.79 -1.41 -2.43
C ILE A 69 -18.97 -0.70 -3.78
N TYR A 70 -18.89 -1.43 -4.89
CA TYR A 70 -18.92 -0.87 -6.24
C TYR A 70 -20.26 -1.07 -6.96
N ARG A 71 -21.37 -1.25 -6.23
CA ARG A 71 -22.69 -1.61 -6.81
C ARG A 71 -23.12 -0.72 -7.98
N GLU A 72 -22.84 0.57 -7.90
CA GLU A 72 -23.23 1.56 -8.92
C GLU A 72 -22.19 1.74 -10.03
N ASN A 73 -20.98 1.17 -9.87
CA ASN A 73 -19.88 1.31 -10.81
C ASN A 73 -19.79 0.08 -11.73
N LYS A 74 -20.51 0.12 -12.86
CA LYS A 74 -20.54 -0.97 -13.85
C LYS A 74 -19.15 -1.39 -14.33
N TYR A 75 -18.24 -0.44 -14.51
CA TYR A 75 -16.87 -0.72 -14.94
C TYR A 75 -16.13 -1.59 -13.91
N GLN A 76 -16.23 -1.24 -12.62
CA GLN A 76 -15.61 -2.03 -11.56
C GLN A 76 -16.31 -3.38 -11.36
N GLN A 77 -17.64 -3.47 -11.55
CA GLN A 77 -18.35 -4.76 -11.52
C GLN A 77 -17.78 -5.74 -12.56
N THR A 78 -17.57 -5.30 -13.80
CA THR A 78 -16.95 -6.14 -14.84
C THR A 78 -15.56 -6.62 -14.46
N ILE A 79 -14.73 -5.75 -13.85
CA ILE A 79 -13.39 -6.12 -13.38
C ILE A 79 -13.47 -7.12 -12.22
N ILE A 80 -14.44 -6.98 -11.33
CA ILE A 80 -14.68 -7.91 -10.22
C ILE A 80 -15.07 -9.29 -10.76
N ASP A 81 -15.96 -9.35 -11.76
CA ASP A 81 -16.35 -10.60 -12.41
C ASP A 81 -15.16 -11.24 -13.16
N GLU A 82 -14.35 -10.44 -13.85
CA GLU A 82 -13.13 -10.90 -14.50
C GLU A 82 -12.16 -11.52 -13.48
N PHE A 83 -11.92 -10.83 -12.36
CA PHE A 83 -11.07 -11.34 -11.29
C PHE A 83 -11.60 -12.64 -10.71
N GLN A 84 -12.91 -12.73 -10.41
CA GLN A 84 -13.51 -13.93 -9.82
C GLN A 84 -13.23 -15.18 -10.67
N ASN A 85 -13.28 -15.04 -12.01
CA ASN A 85 -13.17 -16.14 -12.96
C ASN A 85 -11.74 -16.42 -13.42
N THR A 86 -10.85 -15.43 -13.43
CA THR A 86 -9.52 -15.54 -14.07
C THR A 86 -8.35 -15.38 -13.12
N TYR A 87 -8.60 -14.99 -11.86
CA TYR A 87 -7.53 -14.82 -10.88
C TYR A 87 -6.76 -16.11 -10.64
N SER A 88 -5.45 -15.98 -10.65
CA SER A 88 -4.46 -17.01 -10.33
C SER A 88 -3.31 -16.37 -9.57
N SER A 89 -2.68 -17.14 -8.68
CA SER A 89 -1.65 -16.63 -7.77
C SER A 89 -0.37 -16.19 -8.48
N ASP A 90 -0.13 -16.60 -9.73
CA ASP A 90 0.96 -16.11 -10.58
C ASP A 90 0.69 -14.73 -11.19
N GLN A 91 -0.53 -14.20 -11.11
CA GLN A 91 -0.91 -12.89 -11.67
C GLN A 91 -1.20 -11.82 -10.60
N ALA A 92 -0.92 -12.08 -9.33
CA ALA A 92 -1.21 -11.16 -8.22
C ALA A 92 -0.60 -9.76 -8.40
N ILE A 93 0.68 -9.63 -8.80
CA ILE A 93 1.29 -8.30 -9.05
C ILE A 93 0.60 -7.58 -10.20
N ARG A 94 0.23 -8.29 -11.27
CA ARG A 94 -0.49 -7.71 -12.42
C ARG A 94 -1.86 -7.18 -11.99
N TRP A 95 -2.57 -7.92 -11.15
CA TRP A 95 -3.85 -7.51 -10.59
C TRP A 95 -3.73 -6.32 -9.63
N TYR A 96 -2.67 -6.27 -8.83
CA TYR A 96 -2.39 -5.16 -7.91
C TYR A 96 -2.00 -3.87 -8.63
N THR A 97 -1.28 -3.96 -9.75
CA THR A 97 -0.79 -2.80 -10.51
C THR A 97 -1.81 -2.26 -11.52
N ARG A 98 -2.78 -3.09 -11.94
CA ARG A 98 -3.92 -2.66 -12.77
C ARG A 98 -4.80 -1.67 -12.00
N ASP A 99 -5.34 -0.68 -12.71
CA ASP A 99 -6.37 0.21 -12.16
C ASP A 99 -7.68 -0.57 -11.92
N SER A 100 -7.78 -1.14 -10.72
CA SER A 100 -8.85 -2.05 -10.30
C SER A 100 -9.25 -1.82 -8.85
N PHE A 101 -10.36 -2.45 -8.45
CA PHE A 101 -10.82 -2.44 -7.06
C PHE A 101 -9.76 -2.96 -6.08
N LEU A 102 -8.93 -3.93 -6.47
CA LEU A 102 -7.94 -4.56 -5.58
C LEU A 102 -6.96 -3.55 -5.01
N TYR A 103 -6.31 -2.77 -5.89
CA TYR A 103 -5.39 -1.73 -5.46
C TYR A 103 -6.05 -0.75 -4.50
N ARG A 104 -7.26 -0.30 -4.83
CA ARG A 104 -7.94 0.77 -4.06
C ARG A 104 -8.42 0.27 -2.71
N VAL A 105 -9.06 -0.91 -2.67
CA VAL A 105 -9.61 -1.48 -1.44
C VAL A 105 -8.49 -1.95 -0.53
N LEU A 106 -7.47 -2.65 -1.05
CA LEU A 106 -6.34 -3.12 -0.25
C LEU A 106 -5.56 -1.96 0.37
N ASN A 107 -5.17 -0.95 -0.41
CA ASN A 107 -4.41 0.18 0.15
C ASN A 107 -5.27 0.98 1.13
N LYS A 108 -6.58 1.09 0.91
CA LYS A 108 -7.48 1.69 1.91
C LYS A 108 -7.52 0.88 3.21
N ALA A 109 -7.65 -0.44 3.11
CA ALA A 109 -7.67 -1.32 4.27
C ALA A 109 -6.36 -1.28 5.06
N LEU A 110 -5.21 -1.23 4.36
CA LEU A 110 -3.89 -1.06 4.98
C LEU A 110 -3.77 0.27 5.72
N ARG A 111 -4.20 1.39 5.10
CA ARG A 111 -4.18 2.72 5.74
C ARG A 111 -5.07 2.80 6.98
N MET A 112 -6.25 2.21 6.92
CA MET A 112 -7.22 2.22 8.03
C MET A 112 -6.97 1.10 9.04
N GLN A 113 -5.97 0.24 8.81
CA GLN A 113 -5.75 -1.01 9.56
C GLN A 113 -7.04 -1.84 9.72
N ASP A 114 -7.87 -1.91 8.68
CA ASP A 114 -9.15 -2.63 8.71
C ASP A 114 -8.89 -4.14 8.67
N THR A 115 -8.80 -4.75 9.85
CA THR A 115 -8.45 -6.16 10.03
C THR A 115 -9.45 -7.10 9.35
N ASN A 116 -10.73 -6.75 9.27
CA ASN A 116 -11.74 -7.58 8.63
C ASN A 116 -11.50 -7.67 7.11
N ILE A 117 -11.24 -6.52 6.47
CA ILE A 117 -10.94 -6.49 5.04
C ILE A 117 -9.56 -7.12 4.78
N LEU A 118 -8.55 -6.80 5.59
CA LEU A 118 -7.21 -7.36 5.45
C LEU A 118 -7.19 -8.88 5.61
N PHE A 119 -8.04 -9.43 6.49
CA PHE A 119 -8.24 -10.86 6.62
C PHE A 119 -8.74 -11.48 5.31
N LEU A 120 -9.75 -10.89 4.65
CA LEU A 120 -10.22 -11.36 3.34
C LEU A 120 -9.15 -11.23 2.25
N PHE A 121 -8.29 -10.22 2.33
CA PHE A 121 -7.18 -10.01 1.41
C PHE A 121 -5.96 -10.89 1.68
N ARG A 122 -5.91 -11.69 2.76
CA ARG A 122 -4.69 -12.40 3.18
C ARG A 122 -4.13 -13.32 2.11
N PHE A 123 -4.98 -13.99 1.32
CA PHE A 123 -4.52 -14.82 0.20
C PHE A 123 -3.80 -13.98 -0.86
N PHE A 124 -4.36 -12.81 -1.19
CA PHE A 124 -3.82 -11.91 -2.20
C PHE A 124 -2.53 -11.23 -1.73
N ILE A 125 -2.46 -10.84 -0.45
CA ILE A 125 -1.25 -10.30 0.19
C ILE A 125 -0.13 -11.33 0.15
N ARG A 126 -0.43 -12.59 0.50
CA ARG A 126 0.55 -13.69 0.43
C ARG A 126 1.04 -13.91 -0.99
N ASP A 127 0.14 -13.93 -1.97
CA ASP A 127 0.50 -14.12 -3.38
C ASP A 127 1.38 -12.97 -3.90
N ILE A 128 1.05 -11.70 -3.58
CA ILE A 128 1.91 -10.54 -3.88
C ILE A 128 3.28 -10.71 -3.23
N THR A 129 3.31 -11.02 -1.94
CA THR A 129 4.56 -11.11 -1.17
C THR A 129 5.46 -12.22 -1.73
N LYS A 130 4.87 -13.36 -2.09
CA LYS A 130 5.58 -14.45 -2.76
C LYS A 130 6.18 -13.99 -4.09
N GLN A 131 5.39 -13.39 -4.97
CA GLN A 131 5.91 -12.91 -6.25
C GLN A 131 6.99 -11.84 -6.10
N LEU A 132 6.88 -10.93 -5.12
CA LEU A 132 7.90 -9.91 -4.86
C LEU A 132 9.21 -10.53 -4.37
N ARG A 133 9.16 -11.60 -3.56
CA ARG A 133 10.34 -12.37 -3.16
C ARG A 133 10.99 -13.05 -4.37
N ASP A 134 10.19 -13.65 -5.24
CA ASP A 134 10.67 -14.35 -6.44
C ASP A 134 11.31 -13.38 -7.46
N HIS A 135 10.86 -12.12 -7.49
CA HIS A 135 11.38 -11.07 -8.38
C HIS A 135 12.25 -10.04 -7.63
N GLN A 136 12.81 -10.41 -6.48
CA GLN A 136 13.61 -9.49 -5.68
C GLN A 136 14.87 -9.08 -6.43
N TYR A 137 15.11 -7.77 -6.54
CA TYR A 137 16.31 -7.27 -7.19
C TYR A 137 17.54 -7.61 -6.33
N PRO A 138 18.62 -8.18 -6.91
CA PRO A 138 19.73 -8.73 -6.13
C PRO A 138 20.63 -7.68 -5.48
N SER A 139 20.41 -6.39 -5.77
CA SER A 139 21.24 -5.29 -5.29
C SER A 139 20.41 -4.09 -4.86
N ALA A 140 21.04 -3.17 -4.14
CA ALA A 140 20.39 -1.92 -3.77
C ALA A 140 20.11 -1.08 -5.03
N ILE A 141 18.89 -0.56 -5.12
CA ILE A 141 18.47 0.34 -6.20
C ILE A 141 18.02 1.66 -5.61
N THR A 142 18.42 2.76 -6.26
CA THR A 142 17.91 4.09 -5.94
C THR A 142 16.62 4.31 -6.69
N LEU A 143 15.59 4.74 -5.96
CA LEU A 143 14.26 5.02 -6.51
C LEU A 143 13.78 6.35 -6.00
N TYR A 144 12.94 7.01 -6.79
CA TYR A 144 12.36 8.30 -6.46
C TYR A 144 10.85 8.16 -6.32
N ARG A 145 10.30 8.79 -5.27
CA ARG A 145 8.86 8.86 -5.02
C ARG A 145 8.49 10.30 -4.73
N GLY A 146 7.54 10.83 -5.49
CA GLY A 146 6.91 12.11 -5.18
C GLY A 146 5.98 11.95 -3.99
N GLN A 147 6.04 12.90 -3.06
CA GLN A 147 5.18 12.91 -1.89
C GLN A 147 4.71 14.33 -1.54
N ILE A 148 3.44 14.43 -1.17
CA ILE A 148 2.88 15.64 -0.57
C ILE A 148 3.22 15.61 0.92
N ILE A 149 3.85 16.69 1.39
CA ILE A 149 4.19 16.93 2.79
C ILE A 149 3.75 18.34 3.18
N SER A 150 3.30 18.51 4.41
CA SER A 150 2.98 19.82 4.96
C SER A 150 4.25 20.63 5.19
N LYS A 151 4.11 21.96 5.27
CA LYS A 151 5.24 22.85 5.63
C LYS A 151 5.84 22.51 7.00
N LYS A 152 5.03 21.99 7.93
CA LYS A 152 5.49 21.58 9.26
C LYS A 152 6.37 20.34 9.18
N GLU A 153 5.93 19.32 8.45
CA GLU A 153 6.69 18.09 8.24
C GLU A 153 7.98 18.35 7.45
N LEU A 154 7.94 19.24 6.45
CA LEU A 154 9.14 19.64 5.71
C LEU A 154 10.19 20.26 6.63
N LYS A 155 9.81 21.16 7.55
CA LYS A 155 10.74 21.74 8.52
C LYS A 155 11.34 20.68 9.44
N LEU A 156 10.52 19.77 9.94
CA LEU A 156 10.99 18.63 10.75
C LEU A 156 11.98 17.74 9.98
N PHE A 157 11.82 17.63 8.66
CA PHE A 157 12.72 16.89 7.78
C PHE A 157 14.05 17.64 7.53
N GLU A 158 14.01 18.95 7.35
CA GLU A 158 15.20 19.80 7.19
C GLU A 158 16.07 19.81 8.46
N GLU A 159 15.43 19.89 9.63
CA GLU A 159 16.11 19.87 10.95
C GLU A 159 16.70 18.50 11.28
N SER A 160 16.35 17.48 10.51
CA SER A 160 16.49 16.08 10.89
C SER A 160 17.87 15.47 10.57
N ASN A 161 18.77 16.12 9.83
CA ASN A 161 20.16 15.69 9.57
C ASN A 161 20.39 14.15 9.47
N ARG A 162 20.07 13.57 8.30
CA ARG A 162 20.27 12.15 7.93
C ARG A 162 19.42 11.14 8.73
N LYS A 163 18.09 11.28 8.64
CA LYS A 163 17.14 10.27 9.14
C LYS A 163 16.75 9.27 8.05
N PHE A 164 16.53 8.02 8.46
CA PHE A 164 15.91 7.02 7.61
C PHE A 164 14.42 7.32 7.51
N VAL A 165 13.83 7.00 6.37
CA VAL A 165 12.38 7.11 6.12
C VAL A 165 11.92 5.77 5.61
N VAL A 166 10.99 5.15 6.31
CA VAL A 166 10.35 3.91 5.87
C VAL A 166 9.00 4.28 5.28
N VAL A 167 8.82 3.97 4.00
CA VAL A 167 7.57 4.15 3.28
C VAL A 167 6.92 2.78 3.11
N CYS A 168 5.78 2.54 3.75
CA CYS A 168 5.04 1.29 3.60
C CYS A 168 4.11 1.34 2.38
N PHE A 169 4.15 0.26 1.57
CA PHE A 169 3.31 -0.10 0.42
C PHE A 169 2.85 1.02 -0.51
N THR A 170 3.54 1.16 -1.65
CA THR A 170 3.13 2.16 -2.64
C THR A 170 3.34 1.71 -4.09
N SER A 171 2.38 2.07 -4.96
CA SER A 171 2.53 1.93 -6.41
C SER A 171 3.60 2.90 -6.95
N ARG A 172 4.36 2.45 -7.94
CA ARG A 172 5.46 3.20 -8.57
C ARG A 172 5.11 3.53 -10.02
N SER A 173 5.52 4.72 -10.47
CA SER A 173 5.70 5.04 -11.89
C SER A 173 7.19 5.01 -12.19
N ILE A 174 7.61 4.37 -13.28
CA ILE A 174 8.96 4.49 -13.83
C ILE A 174 8.89 5.56 -14.91
N ASP A 175 9.16 6.81 -14.55
CA ASP A 175 9.43 7.84 -15.57
C ASP A 175 10.95 7.88 -15.80
N PHE A 176 11.41 7.11 -16.78
CA PHE A 176 12.71 7.32 -17.43
C PHE A 176 12.53 8.41 -18.48
N ASN A 177 12.87 9.65 -18.11
CA ASN A 177 13.29 10.78 -18.95
C ASN A 177 13.32 12.01 -18.01
N THR A 178 14.45 12.67 -17.76
CA THR A 178 15.16 13.50 -18.75
C THR A 178 16.51 13.90 -18.15
N ILE A 179 17.49 14.02 -19.06
CA ILE A 179 18.82 14.64 -18.96
C ILE A 179 18.78 15.99 -18.22
#